data_AF-A0A381E8U2-F1
#
_entry.id   AF-A0A381E8U2-F1
#
_cell.length_a   1.000
_cell.length_b   1.000
_cell.length_c   1.000
_cell.angle_alpha   90.00
_cell.angle_beta   90.00
_cell.angle_gamma   90.00
#
_symmetry.space_group_name_H-M   'P 1'
#
loop_
_entity.id
_entity.type
_entity.pdbx_description
1 polymer ?
#
loop_
_entity_poly.entity_id
_entity_poly.type
_entity_poly.pdbx_seq_one_letter_code
_entity_poly.pdbx_strand_id
1 'polypeptide(L)'
;MLAADDAVHLPIAADKLKDGDLHRYAWVSSEGKVVRFFVIDRFPGEWSPAVVFDACMLCGDTGYAMQGDQVMCIGCGVRLFRPSVGKTGGCNPVPIEDWVMNADEIRIPRKSLEAGLQLFKAVVELEVVDPVDGSRLKNTTAPHRYSYGTKTYFFASEANYQRFVDDPELFIKD
;
A
#
# COMPACT_ATOMS: atom_id res chain seq x y z
N MET A 1 9.42 -3.00 -0.10
CA MET A 1 9.44 -4.11 -1.08
C MET A 1 8.83 -5.32 -0.38
N LEU A 2 8.12 -6.20 -1.09
CA LEU A 2 7.56 -7.42 -0.50
C LEU A 2 8.66 -8.49 -0.36
N ALA A 3 8.62 -9.24 0.73
CA ALA A 3 9.45 -10.41 0.98
C ALA A 3 8.86 -11.66 0.32
N ALA A 4 9.58 -12.79 0.42
CA ALA A 4 9.19 -14.06 -0.19
C ALA A 4 7.86 -14.63 0.36
N ASP A 5 7.45 -14.23 1.57
CA ASP A 5 6.20 -14.64 2.22
C ASP A 5 5.00 -13.72 1.88
N ASP A 6 5.17 -12.87 0.87
CA ASP A 6 4.18 -11.91 0.41
C ASP A 6 3.78 -10.83 1.44
N ALA A 7 4.73 -10.40 2.26
CA ALA A 7 4.54 -9.33 3.23
C ALA A 7 5.62 -8.24 3.15
N VAL A 8 5.29 -7.05 3.64
CA VAL A 8 6.27 -6.02 3.98
C VAL A 8 6.73 -6.26 5.42
N HIS A 9 8.05 -6.29 5.61
CA HIS A 9 8.71 -6.41 6.90
C HIS A 9 9.35 -5.08 7.26
N LEU A 10 8.95 -4.51 8.40
CA LEU A 10 9.47 -3.26 8.94
C LEU A 10 10.22 -3.58 10.24
N PRO A 11 11.56 -3.54 10.23
CA PRO A 11 12.34 -3.75 11.44
C PRO A 11 12.02 -2.69 12.49
N ILE A 12 11.79 -3.10 13.73
CA ILE A 12 11.73 -2.25 14.92
C ILE A 12 13.16 -1.99 15.42
N ALA A 13 14.09 -1.79 14.48
CA ALA A 13 15.50 -1.67 14.79
C ALA A 13 15.80 -0.34 15.51
N ALA A 14 16.63 -0.42 16.55
CA ALA A 14 17.22 0.73 17.24
C ALA A 14 16.21 1.83 17.66
N ASP A 15 15.00 1.41 18.05
CA ASP A 15 13.92 2.29 18.50
C ASP A 15 13.53 3.41 17.53
N LYS A 16 13.90 3.31 16.24
CA LYS A 16 13.59 4.36 15.25
C LYS A 16 12.09 4.60 15.13
N LEU A 17 11.27 3.57 15.28
CA LEU A 17 9.81 3.70 15.22
C LEU A 17 9.19 4.24 16.52
N LYS A 18 9.97 4.34 17.61
CA LYS A 18 9.51 4.73 18.96
C LYS A 18 9.84 6.20 19.30
N ASP A 19 10.19 6.99 18.29
CA ASP A 19 10.55 8.41 18.45
C ASP A 19 9.31 9.34 18.50
N GLY A 20 8.11 8.80 18.29
CA GLY A 20 6.85 9.52 18.29
C GLY A 20 6.54 10.30 17.00
N ASP A 21 7.40 10.19 15.98
CA ASP A 21 7.16 10.72 14.63
C ASP A 21 6.37 9.69 13.79
N LEU A 22 5.87 10.10 12.62
CA LEU A 22 5.38 9.16 11.62
C LEU A 22 6.49 8.71 10.68
N HIS A 23 6.62 7.40 10.53
CA HIS A 23 7.57 6.75 9.62
C HIS A 23 6.84 6.32 8.36
N ARG A 24 7.09 7.01 7.24
CA ARG A 24 6.38 6.78 5.98
C ARG A 24 7.06 5.72 5.12
N TYR A 25 6.23 4.92 4.49
CA TYR A 25 6.61 3.87 3.57
C TYR A 25 5.69 3.89 2.35
N ALA A 26 6.14 3.22 1.28
CA ALA A 26 5.33 2.99 0.10
C ALA A 26 5.51 1.56 -0.40
N TRP A 27 4.40 0.98 -0.84
CA TRP A 27 4.37 -0.25 -1.63
C TRP A 27 3.82 0.08 -3.02
N VAL A 28 4.42 -0.48 -4.06
CA VAL A 28 3.95 -0.36 -5.43
C VAL A 28 3.27 -1.66 -5.80
N SER A 29 1.99 -1.60 -6.17
CA SER A 29 1.24 -2.77 -6.60
C SER A 29 1.70 -3.29 -7.96
N SER A 30 1.22 -4.47 -8.35
CA SER A 30 1.49 -5.06 -9.66
C SER A 30 1.03 -4.20 -10.83
N GLU A 31 0.02 -3.35 -10.62
CA GLU A 31 -0.48 -2.38 -11.60
C GLU A 31 0.26 -1.02 -11.55
N GLY A 32 1.26 -0.87 -10.69
CA GLY A 32 2.04 0.36 -10.53
C GLY A 32 1.43 1.37 -9.56
N LYS A 33 0.36 1.02 -8.85
CA LYS A 33 -0.28 1.94 -7.90
C LYS A 33 0.59 2.13 -6.66
N VAL A 34 0.83 3.37 -6.28
CA VAL A 34 1.64 3.71 -5.10
C VAL A 34 0.74 3.77 -3.86
N VAL A 35 0.80 2.74 -3.03
CA VAL A 35 0.10 2.68 -1.74
C VAL A 35 1.05 3.18 -0.66
N ARG A 36 0.77 4.37 -0.14
CA ARG A 36 1.54 4.96 0.96
C ARG A 36 0.93 4.61 2.30
N PHE A 37 1.77 4.37 3.28
CA PHE A 37 1.34 4.09 4.64
C PHE A 37 2.39 4.56 5.62
N PHE A 38 2.05 4.62 6.89
CA PHE A 38 3.00 4.97 7.93
C PHE A 38 2.78 4.19 9.21
N VAL A 39 3.85 4.13 9.99
CA VAL A 39 3.85 3.64 11.36
C VAL A 39 4.07 4.82 12.30
N ILE A 40 3.32 4.86 13.41
CA ILE A 40 3.51 5.86 14.46
C ILE A 40 3.35 5.20 15.83
N ASP A 41 4.24 5.53 16.77
CA ASP A 41 4.05 5.19 18.17
C ASP A 41 3.00 6.12 18.79
N ARG A 42 1.90 5.57 19.28
CA ARG A 42 0.75 6.37 19.70
C ARG A 42 0.95 7.02 21.06
N PHE A 43 1.74 6.41 21.93
CA PHE A 43 1.85 6.78 23.34
C PHE A 43 3.33 7.00 23.72
N PRO A 44 3.72 8.20 24.18
CA PRO A 44 5.09 8.46 24.58
C PRO A 44 5.45 7.59 25.78
N GLY A 45 6.54 6.84 25.69
CA GLY A 45 7.02 5.95 26.75
C GLY A 45 6.29 4.61 26.84
N GLU A 46 5.29 4.35 25.98
CA GLU A 46 4.62 3.06 25.87
C GLU A 46 4.54 2.64 24.41
N TRP A 47 5.31 1.61 24.05
CA TRP A 47 5.32 1.10 22.68
C TRP A 47 3.95 0.53 22.29
N SER A 48 3.22 1.28 21.47
CA SER A 48 1.85 0.93 21.09
C SER A 48 1.56 1.48 19.69
N PRO A 49 2.17 0.87 18.65
CA PRO A 49 2.15 1.42 17.31
C PRO A 49 0.78 1.31 16.67
N ALA A 50 0.54 2.18 15.70
CA ALA A 50 -0.48 1.99 14.68
C ALA A 50 0.16 1.95 13.29
N VAL A 51 -0.38 1.08 12.43
CA VAL A 51 -0.04 0.96 11.02
C VAL A 51 -1.27 1.40 10.22
N VAL A 52 -1.14 2.48 9.45
CA VAL A 52 -2.27 3.13 8.78
C VAL A 52 -1.88 3.59 7.39
N PHE A 53 -2.85 3.66 6.49
CA PHE A 53 -2.67 4.28 5.19
C PHE A 53 -2.41 5.78 5.34
N ASP A 54 -1.53 6.33 4.50
CA ASP A 54 -1.32 7.78 4.38
C ASP A 54 -2.42 8.43 3.53
N ALA A 55 -3.67 8.17 3.95
CA ALA A 55 -4.89 8.57 3.27
C ALA A 55 -6.05 8.73 4.26
N CYS A 56 -6.91 9.70 3.95
CA CYS A 56 -8.11 10.03 4.70
C CYS A 56 -9.34 9.56 3.92
N MET A 57 -10.36 8.99 4.57
CA MET A 57 -11.61 8.62 3.87
C MET A 57 -12.33 9.82 3.24
N LEU A 58 -12.12 11.02 3.78
CA LEU A 58 -12.79 12.24 3.33
C LEU A 58 -11.90 13.07 2.37
N CYS A 59 -10.59 13.13 2.63
CA CYS A 59 -9.66 13.98 1.89
C CYS A 59 -8.79 13.21 0.87
N GLY A 60 -8.97 11.89 0.77
CA GLY A 60 -8.18 11.01 -0.10
C GLY A 60 -6.71 10.93 0.30
N ASP A 61 -5.85 10.70 -0.69
CA ASP A 61 -4.40 10.52 -0.56
C ASP A 61 -3.60 11.82 -0.41
N THR A 62 -4.18 12.87 0.18
CA THR A 62 -3.40 14.09 0.47
C THR A 62 -2.34 13.81 1.53
N GLY A 63 -2.64 12.91 2.47
CA GLY A 63 -1.72 12.42 3.50
C GLY A 63 -1.76 13.21 4.80
N TYR A 64 -0.84 12.85 5.70
CA TYR A 64 -0.75 13.38 7.06
C TYR A 64 0.65 13.91 7.37
N ALA A 65 0.76 14.81 8.34
CA ALA A 65 2.04 15.29 8.87
C ALA A 65 1.98 15.47 10.39
N MET A 66 3.14 15.48 11.05
CA MET A 66 3.23 15.89 12.45
C MET A 66 3.17 17.42 12.56
N GLN A 67 2.41 17.91 13.54
CA GLN A 67 2.43 19.29 13.99
C GLN A 67 2.60 19.30 15.51
N GLY A 68 3.85 19.44 15.96
CA GLY A 68 4.19 19.18 17.36
C GLY A 68 3.99 17.70 17.68
N ASP A 69 3.16 17.41 18.69
CA ASP A 69 2.81 16.05 19.11
C ASP A 69 1.51 15.52 18.48
N GLN A 70 0.87 16.30 17.61
CA GLN A 70 -0.39 15.97 16.96
C GLN A 70 -0.20 15.52 15.51
N VAL A 71 -1.02 14.58 15.06
CA VAL A 71 -1.11 14.20 13.64
C VAL A 71 -2.11 15.13 12.96
N MET A 72 -1.76 15.70 11.81
CA MET A 72 -2.60 16.66 11.08
C MET A 72 -2.89 16.14 9.68
N CYS A 73 -4.18 16.16 9.29
CA CYS A 73 -4.60 15.85 7.93
C CYS A 73 -4.24 17.01 7.00
N ILE A 74 -3.35 16.78 6.03
CA ILE A 74 -2.88 17.85 5.13
C ILE A 74 -4.03 18.42 4.29
N GLY A 75 -5.04 17.60 3.96
CA GLY A 75 -6.16 18.02 3.11
C GLY A 75 -7.14 19.00 3.76
N CYS A 76 -7.35 18.93 5.07
CA CYS A 76 -8.33 19.78 5.77
C CYS A 76 -7.76 20.55 6.98
N GLY A 77 -6.50 20.31 7.34
CA GLY A 77 -5.82 20.97 8.47
C GLY A 77 -6.29 20.51 9.85
N VAL A 78 -7.23 19.56 9.94
CA VAL A 78 -7.70 19.02 11.22
C VAL A 78 -6.56 18.31 11.93
N ARG A 79 -6.32 18.71 13.18
CA ARG A 79 -5.40 18.05 14.09
C ARG A 79 -6.11 16.94 14.84
N LEU A 80 -5.42 15.82 14.95
CA LEU A 80 -5.88 14.58 15.52
C LEU A 80 -5.09 14.30 16.77
N PHE A 81 -5.76 13.71 17.75
CA PHE A 81 -5.10 13.22 18.94
C PHE A 81 -4.28 11.98 18.58
N ARG A 82 -2.96 11.99 18.75
CA ARG A 82 -2.08 10.87 18.33
C ARG A 82 -2.57 9.49 18.82
N PRO A 83 -3.07 9.32 20.06
CA PRO A 83 -3.69 8.07 20.52
C PRO A 83 -4.92 7.57 19.74
N SER A 84 -5.60 8.43 18.98
CA SER A 84 -6.73 8.03 18.14
C SER A 84 -6.31 7.46 16.77
N VAL A 85 -5.05 7.59 16.38
CA VAL A 85 -4.56 6.99 15.13
C VAL A 85 -4.75 5.47 15.21
N GLY A 86 -5.24 4.87 14.12
CA GLY A 86 -5.66 3.46 14.09
C GLY A 86 -7.12 3.22 14.48
N LYS A 87 -7.87 4.25 14.92
CA LYS A 87 -9.34 4.19 15.04
C LYS A 87 -10.00 4.70 13.76
N THR A 88 -11.08 4.06 13.36
CA THR A 88 -11.86 4.48 12.18
C THR A 88 -12.68 5.75 12.44
N GLY A 89 -12.97 6.48 11.36
CA GLY A 89 -13.91 7.63 11.37
C GLY A 89 -13.26 9.01 11.38
N GLY A 90 -14.05 10.01 10.97
CA GLY A 90 -13.60 11.40 10.88
C GLY A 90 -12.42 11.58 9.92
N CYS A 91 -11.48 12.43 10.31
CA CYS A 91 -10.24 12.67 9.56
C CYS A 91 -9.08 11.75 10.00
N ASN A 92 -9.32 10.71 10.81
CA ASN A 92 -8.25 9.77 11.15
C ASN A 92 -7.72 9.05 9.89
N PRO A 93 -6.41 8.75 9.84
CA PRO A 93 -5.85 7.90 8.80
C PRO A 93 -6.58 6.56 8.74
N VAL A 94 -6.82 6.05 7.54
CA VAL A 94 -7.50 4.75 7.37
C VAL A 94 -6.63 3.63 7.94
N PRO A 95 -7.13 2.80 8.87
CA PRO A 95 -6.35 1.69 9.42
C PRO A 95 -5.97 0.66 8.35
N ILE A 96 -4.77 0.09 8.50
CA ILE A 96 -4.41 -1.16 7.82
C ILE A 96 -4.77 -2.28 8.79
N GLU A 97 -5.54 -3.26 8.32
CA GLU A 97 -5.96 -4.42 9.11
C GLU A 97 -4.98 -5.60 8.93
N ASP A 98 -5.05 -6.59 9.82
CA ASP A 98 -4.33 -7.88 9.73
C ASP A 98 -2.79 -7.80 9.68
N TRP A 99 -2.18 -6.66 10.04
CA TRP A 99 -0.75 -6.61 10.33
C TRP A 99 -0.47 -7.27 11.68
N VAL A 100 0.74 -7.82 11.82
CA VAL A 100 1.20 -8.46 13.05
C VAL A 100 2.54 -7.88 13.47
N MET A 101 2.88 -8.02 14.75
CA MET A 101 4.15 -7.55 15.29
C MET A 101 4.71 -8.55 16.28
N ASN A 102 6.03 -8.69 16.27
CA ASN A 102 6.81 -9.33 17.32
C ASN A 102 7.83 -8.33 17.90
N ALA A 103 8.81 -8.80 18.66
CA ALA A 103 9.81 -7.91 19.26
C ALA A 103 10.73 -7.22 18.24
N ASP A 104 10.92 -7.83 17.06
CA ASP A 104 11.93 -7.45 16.08
C ASP A 104 11.33 -6.67 14.90
N GLU A 105 10.08 -6.94 14.52
CA GLU A 105 9.47 -6.36 13.33
C GLU A 105 7.95 -6.22 13.38
N ILE A 106 7.45 -5.33 12.53
CA ILE A 106 6.06 -5.25 12.08
C ILE A 106 5.99 -5.92 10.71
N ARG A 107 5.05 -6.86 10.54
CA ARG A 107 4.77 -7.53 9.27
C ARG A 107 3.38 -7.15 8.76
N ILE A 108 3.32 -6.67 7.52
CA ILE A 108 2.10 -6.24 6.84
C ILE A 108 1.88 -7.10 5.59
N PRO A 109 0.86 -7.98 5.57
CA PRO A 109 0.54 -8.78 4.39
C PRO A 109 0.23 -7.93 3.15
N ARG A 110 0.58 -8.40 1.95
CA ARG A 110 0.19 -7.74 0.67
C ARG A 110 -1.30 -7.45 0.62
N LYS A 111 -2.14 -8.42 1.01
CA LYS A 111 -3.61 -8.28 1.00
C LYS A 111 -4.10 -7.08 1.85
N SER A 112 -3.44 -6.83 2.98
CA SER A 112 -3.74 -5.68 3.83
C SER A 112 -3.44 -4.36 3.14
N LEU A 113 -2.37 -4.29 2.34
CA LEU A 113 -2.03 -3.12 1.53
C LEU A 113 -2.98 -2.96 0.33
N GLU A 114 -3.37 -4.06 -0.29
CA GLU A 114 -4.31 -4.09 -1.43
C GLU A 114 -5.68 -3.53 -1.06
N ALA A 115 -6.13 -3.74 0.18
CA ALA A 115 -7.39 -3.18 0.69
C ALA A 115 -7.44 -1.64 0.62
N GLY A 116 -6.29 -0.96 0.55
CA GLY A 116 -6.18 0.49 0.43
C GLY A 116 -6.01 0.99 -0.99
N LEU A 117 -5.97 0.14 -2.01
CA LEU A 117 -5.68 0.56 -3.38
C LEU A 117 -6.57 1.72 -3.81
N GLN A 118 -7.89 1.66 -3.61
CA GLN A 118 -8.80 2.75 -4.01
C GLN A 118 -8.54 4.11 -3.35
N LEU A 119 -7.76 4.16 -2.26
CA LEU A 119 -7.45 5.41 -1.56
C LEU A 119 -6.43 6.27 -2.31
N PHE A 120 -5.57 5.66 -3.15
CA PHE A 120 -4.44 6.31 -3.81
C PHE A 120 -4.69 6.54 -5.30
N LYS A 121 -4.09 7.61 -5.84
CA LYS A 121 -4.22 7.97 -7.26
C LYS A 121 -2.92 7.82 -8.03
N ALA A 122 -1.78 7.95 -7.35
CA ALA A 122 -0.47 7.90 -7.99
C ALA A 122 -0.20 6.50 -8.57
N VAL A 123 0.19 6.48 -9.85
CA VAL A 123 0.65 5.28 -10.56
C VAL A 123 2.05 5.57 -11.10
N VAL A 124 3.00 4.68 -10.82
CA VAL A 124 4.33 4.73 -11.43
C VAL A 124 4.35 3.84 -12.67
N GLU A 125 5.15 4.26 -13.64
CA GLU A 125 5.41 3.48 -14.84
C GLU A 125 6.30 2.29 -14.49
N LEU A 126 5.87 1.09 -14.89
CA LEU A 126 6.56 -0.17 -14.73
C LEU A 126 6.75 -0.82 -16.09
N GLU A 127 7.91 -1.42 -16.32
CA GLU A 127 8.07 -2.41 -17.38
C GLU A 127 7.30 -3.67 -16.97
N VAL A 128 6.37 -4.09 -17.82
CA VAL A 128 5.53 -5.27 -17.64
C VAL A 128 5.67 -6.19 -18.83
N VAL A 129 5.38 -7.47 -18.65
CA VAL A 129 5.52 -8.49 -19.68
C VAL A 129 4.16 -9.06 -20.02
N ASP A 130 3.82 -9.10 -21.31
CA ASP A 130 2.67 -9.84 -21.81
C ASP A 130 2.91 -11.35 -21.55
N PRO A 131 2.08 -12.01 -20.72
CA PRO A 131 2.32 -13.39 -20.32
C PRO A 131 2.09 -14.38 -21.47
N VAL A 132 1.47 -13.96 -22.58
CA VAL A 132 1.12 -14.82 -23.72
C VAL A 132 2.27 -14.95 -24.70
N ASP A 133 3.01 -13.86 -24.97
CA ASP A 133 4.08 -13.84 -25.98
C ASP A 133 5.42 -13.28 -25.49
N GLY A 134 5.50 -12.78 -24.25
CA GLY A 134 6.72 -12.24 -23.66
C GLY A 134 7.07 -10.81 -24.08
N SER A 135 6.18 -10.13 -24.81
CA SER A 135 6.38 -8.73 -25.21
C SER A 135 6.52 -7.83 -23.99
N ARG A 136 7.48 -6.90 -24.03
CA ARG A 136 7.68 -5.89 -22.98
C ARG A 136 6.84 -4.66 -23.27
N LEU A 137 6.09 -4.22 -22.27
CA LEU A 137 5.16 -3.11 -22.31
C LEU A 137 5.40 -2.19 -21.12
N LYS A 138 4.68 -1.07 -21.11
CA LYS A 138 4.54 -0.24 -19.91
C LYS A 138 3.12 -0.38 -19.38
N ASN A 139 2.94 -0.56 -18.07
CA ASN A 139 1.62 -0.63 -17.44
C ASN A 139 0.72 0.58 -17.77
N THR A 140 1.32 1.75 -17.98
CA THR A 140 0.63 3.02 -18.27
C THR A 140 0.19 3.16 -19.74
N THR A 141 0.82 2.44 -20.66
CA THR A 141 0.56 2.56 -22.12
C THR A 141 0.13 1.26 -22.77
N ALA A 142 0.05 0.15 -22.03
CA ALA A 142 -0.41 -1.12 -22.56
C ALA A 142 -1.85 -0.99 -23.10
N PRO A 143 -2.12 -1.44 -24.33
CA PRO A 143 -3.41 -1.24 -24.98
C PRO A 143 -4.53 -2.05 -24.31
N HIS A 144 -4.22 -3.20 -23.72
CA HIS A 144 -5.19 -4.05 -23.05
C HIS A 144 -4.68 -4.46 -21.66
N ARG A 145 -5.61 -4.64 -20.72
CA ARG A 145 -5.32 -5.13 -19.37
C ARG A 145 -6.45 -6.02 -18.85
N TYR A 146 -6.11 -6.97 -18.01
CA TYR A 146 -7.07 -7.86 -17.36
C TYR A 146 -6.64 -8.13 -15.92
N SER A 147 -7.59 -8.08 -14.98
CA SER A 147 -7.33 -8.40 -13.58
C SER A 147 -7.80 -9.83 -13.30
N TYR A 148 -6.89 -10.67 -12.83
CA TYR A 148 -7.16 -12.06 -12.46
C TYR A 148 -6.53 -12.35 -11.09
N GLY A 149 -7.37 -12.76 -10.13
CA GLY A 149 -6.97 -12.83 -8.72
C GLY A 149 -6.58 -11.45 -8.20
N THR A 150 -5.41 -11.36 -7.56
CA THR A 150 -4.84 -10.09 -7.04
C THR A 150 -3.86 -9.42 -8.00
N LYS A 151 -3.67 -9.96 -9.21
CA LYS A 151 -2.72 -9.44 -10.20
C LYS A 151 -3.45 -8.83 -11.40
N THR A 152 -2.90 -7.73 -11.91
CA THR A 152 -3.28 -7.15 -13.20
C THR A 152 -2.24 -7.54 -14.24
N TYR A 153 -2.71 -8.09 -15.36
CA TYR A 153 -1.93 -8.49 -16.51
C TYR A 153 -2.14 -7.49 -17.66
N PHE A 154 -1.11 -7.31 -18.48
CA PHE A 154 -1.07 -6.31 -19.55
C PHE A 154 -0.71 -6.99 -20.87
N PHE A 155 -1.37 -6.60 -21.96
CA PHE A 155 -1.24 -7.31 -23.25
C PHE A 155 -0.94 -6.36 -24.39
N ALA A 156 -0.09 -6.81 -25.31
CA ALA A 156 0.37 -6.06 -26.46
C ALA A 156 -0.68 -6.02 -27.59
N SER A 157 -1.60 -7.00 -27.60
CA SER A 157 -2.64 -7.15 -28.61
C SER A 157 -3.95 -7.71 -28.04
N GLU A 158 -5.06 -7.39 -28.70
CA GLU A 158 -6.39 -7.96 -28.40
C GLU A 158 -6.38 -9.49 -28.47
N ALA A 159 -5.62 -10.08 -29.40
CA ALA A 159 -5.52 -11.53 -29.54
C ALA A 159 -4.87 -12.19 -28.32
N ASN A 160 -3.80 -11.60 -27.77
CA ASN A 160 -3.19 -12.10 -26.53
C ASN A 160 -4.12 -11.91 -25.33
N TYR A 161 -4.77 -10.75 -25.23
CA TYR A 161 -5.78 -10.48 -24.22
C TYR A 161 -6.88 -11.56 -24.23
N GLN A 162 -7.47 -11.83 -25.39
CA GLN A 162 -8.55 -12.82 -25.50
C GLN A 162 -8.07 -14.23 -25.14
N ARG A 163 -6.89 -14.64 -25.62
CA ARG A 163 -6.30 -15.95 -25.26
C ARG A 163 -6.11 -16.10 -23.75
N PHE A 164 -5.64 -15.04 -23.08
CA PHE A 164 -5.51 -15.06 -21.63
C PHE A 164 -6.87 -15.11 -20.94
N VAL A 165 -7.86 -14.33 -21.37
CA VAL A 165 -9.20 -14.32 -20.77
C VAL A 165 -9.90 -15.68 -20.92
N ASP A 166 -9.71 -16.35 -22.06
CA ASP A 166 -10.32 -17.66 -22.33
C ASP A 166 -9.77 -18.77 -21.41
N ASP A 167 -8.46 -18.75 -21.12
CA ASP A 167 -7.80 -19.72 -20.25
C ASP A 167 -6.57 -19.13 -19.53
N PRO A 168 -6.77 -18.37 -18.42
CA PRO A 168 -5.68 -17.69 -17.72
C PRO A 168 -4.62 -18.64 -17.15
N GLU A 169 -5.04 -19.84 -16.73
CA GLU A 169 -4.18 -20.82 -16.04
C GLU A 169 -3.04 -21.33 -16.94
N LEU A 170 -3.21 -21.29 -18.27
CA LEU A 170 -2.14 -21.65 -19.22
C LEU A 170 -0.95 -20.69 -19.21
N PHE A 171 -1.14 -19.45 -18.74
CA PHE A 171 -0.14 -18.38 -18.84
C PHE A 171 0.38 -17.91 -17.49
N ILE A 172 -0.31 -18.27 -16.40
CA ILE A 172 0.12 -17.94 -15.04
C ILE A 172 1.08 -19.04 -14.59
N LYS A 173 2.34 -18.68 -14.38
CA LYS A 173 3.32 -19.55 -13.72
C LYS A 173 3.30 -19.24 -12.23
N ASP A 174 3.25 -20.29 -11.41
CA ASP A 174 3.41 -20.22 -9.94
C ASP A 174 4.71 -19.52 -9.54
#